data_AF-A0A3C1PQD6-F1
#
_entry.id   AF-A0A3C1PQD6-F1
#
_cell.length_a   1.000
_cell.length_b   1.000
_cell.length_c   1.000
_cell.angle_alpha   90.00
_cell.angle_beta   90.00
_cell.angle_gamma   90.00
#
_symmetry.space_group_name_H-M   'P 1'
#
loop_
_entity.id
_entity.type
_entity.pdbx_description
1 polymer ?
#
loop_
_entity_poly.entity_id
_entity_poly.type
_entity_poly.pdbx_seq_one_letter_code
_entity_poly.pdbx_strand_id
1 'polypeptide(L)' 'DRKFLSKNFKKLLVEIAELPIEQQKEKLRTTLKEWQGNSDQVDDILVIGVQFKLKTNVN' A
#
# COMPACT_ATOMS: atom_id res chain seq x y z
N ASP A 1 17.97 -8.69 10.40
CA ASP A 1 17.03 -7.54 10.31
C ASP A 1 16.17 -7.60 9.07
N ARG A 2 14.93 -8.09 9.21
CA ARG A 2 13.96 -8.14 8.13
C ARG A 2 13.09 -6.86 8.09
N LYS A 3 13.62 -5.66 8.35
CA LYS A 3 12.79 -4.45 8.37
C LYS A 3 12.29 -4.10 6.96
N PHE A 4 11.00 -3.80 6.80
CA PHE A 4 10.47 -3.22 5.56
C PHE A 4 10.80 -1.73 5.54
N LEU A 5 11.99 -1.39 5.05
CA LEU A 5 12.48 -0.02 5.09
C LEU A 5 11.67 0.91 4.19
N SER A 6 11.68 2.20 4.51
CA SER A 6 10.93 3.24 3.79
C SER A 6 11.21 3.28 2.28
N LYS A 7 12.43 2.91 1.83
CA LYS A 7 12.78 2.79 0.41
C LYS A 7 11.92 1.76 -0.32
N ASN A 8 11.69 0.60 0.30
CA ASN A 8 10.89 -0.48 -0.29
C ASN A 8 9.41 -0.12 -0.29
N PHE A 9 8.92 0.53 0.78
CA PHE A 9 7.55 1.02 0.83
C PHE A 9 7.26 2.09 -0.22
N LYS A 10 8.16 3.07 -0.40
CA LYS A 10 8.05 4.06 -1.48
C LYS A 10 8.02 3.40 -2.87
N LYS A 11 8.88 2.41 -3.11
CA LYS A 11 8.89 1.68 -4.38
C LYS A 11 7.55 0.98 -4.64
N LEU A 12 7.02 0.28 -3.63
CA LEU A 12 5.71 -0.38 -3.70
C LEU A 12 4.60 0.63 -4.02
N LEU A 13 4.57 1.78 -3.32
CA LEU A 13 3.55 2.80 -3.55
C LEU A 13 3.57 3.35 -4.98
N VAL A 14 4.76 3.57 -5.56
CA VAL A 14 4.90 4.01 -6.96
C VAL A 14 4.42 2.93 -7.93
N GLU A 15 4.78 1.67 -7.68
CA GLU A 15 4.38 0.53 -8.54
C GLU A 15 2.87 0.34 -8.59
N ILE A 16 2.17 0.55 -7.48
CA ILE A 16 0.72 0.33 -7.40
C ILE A 16 -0.10 1.59 -7.68
N ALA A 17 0.52 2.76 -7.81
CA ALA A 17 -0.18 4.05 -7.86
C ALA A 17 -1.24 4.17 -8.98
N GLU A 18 -1.02 3.49 -10.11
CA GLU A 18 -1.92 3.52 -11.27
C GLU A 18 -3.09 2.53 -11.16
N LEU A 19 -3.03 1.61 -10.19
CA LEU A 19 -4.08 0.61 -10.01
C LEU A 19 -5.35 1.24 -9.40
N PRO A 20 -6.55 0.67 -9.63
CA PRO A 20 -7.74 1.02 -8.87
C PRO A 20 -7.50 0.91 -7.36
N ILE A 21 -8.09 1.81 -6.56
CA ILE A 21 -7.80 1.91 -5.11
C ILE A 21 -7.99 0.58 -4.35
N GLU A 22 -8.97 -0.23 -4.75
CA GLU A 22 -9.20 -1.56 -4.16
C GLU A 22 -8.06 -2.54 -4.47
N GLN A 23 -7.48 -2.47 -5.68
CA GLN A 23 -6.33 -3.29 -6.05
C GLN A 23 -5.04 -2.81 -5.34
N GLN A 24 -4.89 -1.50 -5.13
CA GLN A 24 -3.79 -0.95 -4.31
C GLN A 24 -3.84 -1.52 -2.89
N LYS A 25 -5.02 -1.50 -2.26
CA LYS A 25 -5.26 -2.06 -0.93
C LYS A 25 -4.87 -3.54 -0.87
N GLU A 26 -5.30 -4.32 -1.86
CA GLU A 26 -5.00 -5.75 -1.90
C GLU A 26 -3.50 -6.02 -2.10
N LYS A 27 -2.81 -5.23 -2.93
CA LYS A 27 -1.34 -5.32 -3.08
C LYS A 27 -0.61 -4.96 -1.79
N LEU A 28 -1.00 -3.87 -1.12
CA LEU A 28 -0.43 -3.50 0.18
C LEU A 28 -0.60 -4.62 1.21
N ARG A 29 -1.80 -5.21 1.29
CA ARG A 29 -2.11 -6.30 2.21
C ARG A 29 -1.29 -7.56 1.90
N THR A 30 -1.17 -7.92 0.63
CA THR A 30 -0.43 -9.12 0.21
C THR A 30 1.07 -8.94 0.44
N THR A 31 1.65 -7.81 0.04
CA THR A 31 3.07 -7.52 0.29
C THR A 31 3.39 -7.48 1.78
N LEU A 32 2.51 -6.93 2.63
CA LEU A 32 2.68 -6.96 4.08
C LEU A 32 2.72 -8.40 4.61
N LYS A 33 1.76 -9.25 4.21
CA LYS A 33 1.71 -10.66 4.63
C LYS A 33 2.92 -11.46 4.16
N GLU A 34 3.34 -11.27 2.91
CA GLU A 34 4.52 -11.93 2.34
C GLU A 34 5.81 -11.51 3.06
N TRP A 35 5.95 -10.22 3.34
CA TRP A 35 7.10 -9.70 4.07
C TRP A 35 7.12 -10.16 5.53
N GLN A 36 5.98 -10.18 6.21
CA GLN A 36 5.85 -10.71 7.57
C GLN A 36 6.19 -12.21 7.62
N GLY A 37 5.68 -12.96 6.64
CA GLY A 37 5.83 -14.41 6.56
C GLY A 37 5.33 -15.09 7.84
N ASN A 38 6.19 -15.93 8.43
CA ASN A 38 5.90 -16.62 9.69
C ASN A 38 6.39 -15.84 10.93
N SER A 39 6.70 -14.56 10.81
CA SER A 39 7.16 -13.75 11.93
C SER A 39 5.99 -13.16 12.69
N ASP A 40 6.06 -13.17 14.03
CA ASP A 40 5.06 -12.54 14.86
C ASP A 40 5.02 -11.02 14.62
N GLN A 41 3.80 -10.47 14.67
CA GLN A 41 3.62 -9.02 14.62
C GLN A 41 3.98 -8.44 15.99
N VAL A 42 4.88 -7.46 15.99
CA VAL A 42 5.38 -6.82 17.23
C VAL A 42 4.75 -5.44 17.50
N ASP A 43 4.20 -4.79 16.48
CA ASP A 43 3.64 -3.43 16.52
C ASP A 43 2.39 -3.30 15.64
N ASP A 44 1.56 -2.30 15.92
CA ASP A 44 0.40 -1.94 15.11
C ASP A 44 0.80 -1.30 13.78
N ILE A 45 0.05 -1.58 12.70
CA ILE A 45 0.29 -1.04 11.36
C ILE A 45 -1.02 -0.48 10.78
N LEU A 46 -1.01 0.78 10.34
CA LEU A 46 -2.13 1.45 9.67
C LEU A 46 -1.65 2.15 8.40
N VAL A 47 -2.35 1.91 7.28
CA VAL A 47 -2.17 2.62 6.01
C VAL A 47 -3.54 3.09 5.50
N ILE A 48 -3.66 4.37 5.15
CA ILE A 48 -4.87 4.97 4.60
C ILE A 48 -4.55 5.52 3.21
N GLY A 49 -5.31 5.09 2.20
CA GLY A 49 -5.23 5.61 0.84
C GLY A 49 -6.41 6.53 0.52
N VAL A 50 -6.15 7.63 -0.17
CA VAL A 50 -7.18 8.60 -0.60
C VAL A 50 -7.03 8.83 -2.09
N GLN A 51 -8.14 8.70 -2.83
CA GLN A 51 -8.19 9.02 -4.26
C GLN A 51 -9.10 10.21 -4.49
N PHE A 52 -8.56 11.27 -5.07
CA PHE A 52 -9.34 12.44 -5.45
C PHE A 52 -9.95 12.22 -6.84
N LYS A 53 -11.27 12.32 -6.95
CA LYS A 53 -11.92 12.48 -8.25
C LYS A 53 -11.96 13.97 -8.56
N LEU A 54 -11.30 14.40 -9.63
CA LEU A 54 -11.51 15.75 -10.14
C LEU A 54 -12.94 15.82 -10.68
N LYS A 55 -13.70 16.86 -10.27
CA LYS A 55 -15.02 17.11 -10.85
C LYS A 55 -14.83 17.42 -12.34
N THR A 56 -15.36 16.57 -13.19
CA THR A 56 -15.55 16.93 -14.60
C THR A 56 -16.70 17.92 -14.66
N ASN A 57 -16.41 19.19 -14.96
CA ASN A 57 -17.43 20.13 -15.41
C ASN A 57 -17.90 19.66 -16.79
N VAL A 58 -18.99 18.90 -16.82
CA VAL A 58 -19.75 18.69 -18.05
C VAL A 58 -20.69 19.88 -18.16
N ASN A 59 -20.48 20.69 -19.21
CA ASN A 59 -21.41 21.75 -19.62
C ASN A 59 -22.74 21.15 -20.11
#